data_AF-A0A2E2QBB0-F1
#
_entry.id   AF-A0A2E2QBB0-F1
#
_cell.length_a   1.000
_cell.length_b   1.000
_cell.length_c   1.000
_cell.angle_alpha   90.00
_cell.angle_beta   90.00
_cell.angle_gamma   90.00
#
_symmetry.space_group_name_H-M   'P 1'
#
loop_
_entity.id
_entity.type
_entity.pdbx_description
1 polymer ?
#
loop_
_entity_poly.entity_id
_entity_poly.type
_entity_poly.pdbx_seq_one_letter_code
_entity_poly.pdbx_strand_id
1 'polypeptide(L)'
;MPSEGATLILSFYAIGEIFINMTKNNAITELINDFSYFDGWEDRYAYLIELGDKLPDFPEKYMTEEYFVPGCVSKVWMVPSFDGDRFHFIASSNGDITKGMIYILYLAYNEQNRADIADINIEGIFDDLGLSKNITPQRRNGFYAMVQKIKSFAA
;
A
#
# COMPACT_ATOMS: atom_id res chain seq x y z
N MET A 1 4.35 42.53 5.80
CA MET A 1 4.85 42.02 4.50
C MET A 1 5.41 40.63 4.77
N PRO A 2 4.80 39.54 4.28
CA PRO A 2 5.40 38.22 4.41
C PRO A 2 6.62 38.15 3.49
N SER A 3 7.72 37.64 4.03
CA SER A 3 9.03 37.51 3.38
C SER A 3 8.97 36.58 2.15
N GLU A 4 9.59 37.01 1.05
CA GLU A 4 9.68 36.30 -0.24
C GLU A 4 10.27 34.87 -0.14
N GLY A 5 10.91 34.50 0.98
CA GLY A 5 11.43 33.15 1.22
C GLY A 5 10.35 32.06 1.40
N ALA A 6 9.12 32.41 1.79
CA ALA A 6 8.05 31.42 1.98
C ALA A 6 7.51 30.88 0.64
N THR A 7 7.46 31.72 -0.41
CA THR A 7 6.91 31.35 -1.72
C THR A 7 7.81 30.37 -2.48
N LEU A 8 9.14 30.51 -2.35
CA LEU A 8 10.09 29.59 -3.00
C LEU A 8 10.09 28.20 -2.36
N ILE A 9 10.02 28.12 -1.02
CA ILE A 9 9.97 26.82 -0.30
C ILE A 9 8.69 26.06 -0.64
N LEU A 10 7.55 26.75 -0.73
CA LEU A 10 6.28 26.15 -1.17
C LEU A 10 6.36 25.59 -2.59
N SER A 11 7.06 26.27 -3.51
CA SER A 11 7.25 25.78 -4.88
C SER A 11 8.16 24.56 -4.94
N PHE A 12 9.24 24.49 -4.14
CA PHE A 12 10.09 23.31 -4.08
C PHE A 12 9.39 22.11 -3.42
N TYR A 13 8.60 22.36 -2.36
CA TYR A 13 7.79 21.32 -1.72
C TYR A 13 6.73 20.79 -2.70
N ALA A 14 5.99 21.67 -3.38
CA ALA A 14 5.01 21.28 -4.39
C ALA A 14 5.63 20.52 -5.56
N ILE A 15 6.80 20.92 -6.07
CA ILE A 15 7.52 20.16 -7.10
C ILE A 15 7.94 18.78 -6.58
N GLY A 16 8.38 18.70 -5.32
CA GLY A 16 8.67 17.44 -4.64
C GLY A 16 7.42 16.55 -4.51
N GLU A 17 6.29 17.09 -4.07
CA GLU A 17 5.02 16.36 -4.00
C GLU A 17 4.57 15.87 -5.37
N ILE A 18 4.67 16.70 -6.40
CA ILE A 18 4.31 16.38 -7.78
C ILE A 18 5.20 15.25 -8.33
N PHE A 19 6.51 15.32 -8.11
CA PHE A 19 7.44 14.25 -8.53
C PHE A 19 7.14 12.94 -7.81
N ILE A 20 6.96 12.97 -6.50
CA ILE A 20 6.62 11.78 -5.69
C ILE A 20 5.28 11.17 -6.16
N ASN A 21 4.25 11.99 -6.39
CA ASN A 21 2.96 11.51 -6.88
C ASN A 21 3.05 10.95 -8.32
N MET A 22 3.84 11.57 -9.21
CA MET A 22 4.09 11.04 -10.55
C MET A 22 4.82 9.68 -10.51
N THR A 23 5.86 9.54 -9.68
CA THR A 23 6.63 8.28 -9.59
C THR A 23 5.81 7.15 -8.96
N LYS A 24 4.85 7.43 -8.08
CA LYS A 24 3.98 6.38 -7.51
C LYS A 24 2.79 6.02 -8.37
N ASN A 25 2.14 7.00 -9.02
CA ASN A 25 1.19 6.70 -10.08
C ASN A 25 1.87 5.83 -11.14
N ASN A 26 3.17 6.04 -11.37
CA ASN A 26 3.97 5.13 -12.19
C ASN A 26 4.13 3.74 -11.56
N ALA A 27 4.52 3.59 -10.29
CA ALA A 27 4.71 2.27 -9.68
C ALA A 27 3.46 1.36 -9.68
N ILE A 28 2.28 1.89 -9.38
CA ILE A 28 1.02 1.11 -9.49
C ILE A 28 0.68 0.83 -10.96
N THR A 29 0.91 1.79 -11.86
CA THR A 29 0.71 1.59 -13.31
C THR A 29 1.65 0.51 -13.86
N GLU A 30 2.91 0.53 -13.46
CA GLU A 30 3.92 -0.50 -13.78
C GLU A 30 3.48 -1.86 -13.24
N LEU A 31 2.98 -1.92 -12.00
CA LEU A 31 2.44 -3.15 -11.45
C LEU A 31 1.25 -3.68 -12.27
N ILE A 32 0.31 -2.82 -12.66
CA ILE A 32 -0.83 -3.20 -13.50
C ILE A 32 -0.34 -3.71 -14.86
N ASN A 33 0.64 -3.04 -15.47
CA ASN A 33 1.26 -3.48 -16.72
C ASN A 33 1.95 -4.84 -16.57
N ASP A 34 2.67 -5.07 -15.48
CA ASP A 34 3.30 -6.36 -15.18
C ASP A 34 2.25 -7.47 -15.11
N PHE A 35 1.15 -7.23 -14.39
CA PHE A 35 0.05 -8.19 -14.29
C PHE A 35 -0.63 -8.47 -15.65
N SER A 36 -0.61 -7.51 -16.57
CA SER A 36 -1.20 -7.63 -17.91
C SER A 36 -0.46 -8.63 -18.81
N TYR A 37 0.82 -8.91 -18.56
CA TYR A 37 1.60 -9.89 -19.32
C TYR A 37 1.27 -11.35 -18.97
N PHE A 38 0.55 -11.59 -17.86
CA PHE A 38 0.17 -12.94 -17.46
C PHE A 38 -1.21 -13.33 -18.00
N ASP A 39 -1.24 -14.36 -18.83
CA ASP A 39 -2.46 -14.95 -19.38
C ASP A 39 -3.21 -15.81 -18.35
N GLY A 40 -2.47 -16.45 -17.44
CA GLY A 40 -2.99 -17.42 -16.47
C GLY A 40 -3.12 -16.87 -15.05
N TRP A 41 -4.06 -17.42 -14.28
CA TRP A 41 -4.18 -17.11 -12.85
C TRP A 41 -2.99 -17.63 -12.04
N GLU A 42 -2.44 -18.79 -12.40
CA GLU A 42 -1.33 -19.41 -11.67
C GLU A 42 -0.09 -18.51 -11.68
N ASP A 43 0.24 -17.91 -12.83
CA ASP A 43 1.38 -17.00 -12.95
C ASP A 43 1.16 -15.71 -12.15
N ARG A 44 -0.06 -15.14 -12.19
CA ARG A 44 -0.42 -13.98 -11.37
C ARG A 44 -0.32 -14.29 -9.88
N TYR A 45 -0.69 -15.49 -9.48
CA TYR A 45 -0.62 -15.95 -8.10
C TYR A 45 0.84 -16.09 -7.65
N ALA A 46 1.70 -16.69 -8.49
CA ALA A 46 3.13 -16.79 -8.24
C ALA A 46 3.78 -15.40 -8.15
N TYR A 47 3.47 -14.51 -9.10
CA TYR A 47 3.98 -13.15 -9.09
C TYR A 47 3.54 -12.39 -7.82
N LEU A 48 2.29 -12.55 -7.39
CA LEU A 48 1.81 -11.94 -6.16
C LEU A 48 2.59 -12.42 -4.92
N ILE A 49 2.99 -13.69 -4.87
CA ILE A 49 3.87 -14.20 -3.80
C ILE A 49 5.24 -13.52 -3.86
N GLU A 50 5.86 -13.44 -5.04
CA GLU A 50 7.18 -12.80 -5.23
C GLU A 50 7.19 -11.32 -4.83
N LEU A 51 6.08 -10.61 -5.07
CA LEU A 51 5.94 -9.21 -4.63
C LEU A 51 6.03 -9.08 -3.10
N GLY A 52 5.63 -10.10 -2.35
CA GLY A 52 5.77 -10.13 -0.90
C GLY A 52 7.21 -10.02 -0.41
N ASP A 53 8.19 -10.48 -1.20
CA ASP A 53 9.61 -10.43 -0.86
C ASP A 53 10.22 -9.03 -1.04
N LYS A 54 9.49 -8.12 -1.72
CA LYS A 54 9.90 -6.72 -1.91
C LYS A 54 9.48 -5.82 -0.75
N LEU A 55 8.75 -6.35 0.23
CA LEU A 55 8.37 -5.58 1.42
C LEU A 55 9.60 -5.21 2.26
N PRO A 56 9.60 -4.04 2.92
CA PRO A 56 10.62 -3.72 3.92
C PRO A 56 10.66 -4.76 5.04
N ASP A 57 11.85 -4.96 5.61
CA ASP A 57 12.03 -5.83 6.77
C ASP A 57 11.10 -5.42 7.92
N PHE A 58 10.48 -6.42 8.55
CA PHE A 58 9.58 -6.21 9.68
C PHE A 58 10.20 -6.71 10.99
N PRO A 59 10.58 -5.82 11.92
CA PRO A 59 11.16 -6.22 13.19
C PRO A 59 10.19 -7.05 14.04
N GLU A 60 10.61 -8.25 14.48
CA GLU A 60 9.79 -9.17 15.29
C GLU A 60 9.23 -8.54 16.57
N LYS A 61 9.93 -7.55 17.15
CA LYS A 61 9.46 -6.82 18.33
C LYS A 61 8.10 -6.11 18.13
N TYR A 62 7.69 -5.88 16.88
CA TYR A 62 6.39 -5.30 16.53
C TYR A 62 5.32 -6.35 16.24
N MET A 63 5.60 -7.65 16.36
CA MET A 63 4.60 -8.71 16.25
C MET A 63 3.80 -8.87 17.56
N THR A 64 3.14 -7.79 17.97
CA THR A 64 2.34 -7.70 19.21
C THR A 64 0.85 -7.53 18.90
N GLU A 65 0.00 -7.67 19.92
CA GLU A 65 -1.45 -7.40 19.82
C GLU A 65 -1.73 -5.95 19.37
N GLU A 66 -0.89 -4.99 19.75
CA GLU A 66 -1.04 -3.57 19.40
C GLU A 66 -1.04 -3.33 17.89
N TYR A 67 -0.16 -4.01 17.17
CA TYR A 67 0.00 -3.86 15.72
C TYR A 67 -0.78 -4.92 14.91
N PHE A 68 -1.52 -5.81 15.58
CA PHE A 68 -2.27 -6.86 14.92
C PHE A 68 -3.45 -6.30 14.11
N VAL A 69 -3.68 -6.88 12.92
CA VAL A 69 -4.81 -6.54 12.05
C VAL A 69 -5.84 -7.67 12.10
N PRO A 70 -7.01 -7.45 12.74
CA PRO A 70 -8.06 -8.45 12.80
C PRO A 70 -8.77 -8.59 11.45
N GLY A 71 -9.39 -9.75 11.21
CA GLY A 71 -10.20 -10.01 10.00
C GLY A 71 -9.47 -10.69 8.84
N CYS A 72 -8.15 -10.87 8.95
CA CYS A 72 -7.37 -11.69 8.02
C CYS A 72 -7.32 -13.16 8.48
N VAL A 73 -7.28 -14.09 7.53
CA VAL A 73 -7.06 -15.53 7.83
C VAL A 73 -5.62 -15.76 8.28
N SER A 74 -4.68 -15.27 7.49
CA SER A 74 -3.28 -15.14 7.90
C SER A 74 -3.15 -14.00 8.91
N LYS A 75 -2.27 -14.16 9.89
CA LYS A 75 -1.96 -13.10 10.84
C LYS A 75 -1.22 -11.99 10.12
N VAL A 76 -1.65 -10.75 10.34
CA VAL A 76 -1.03 -9.55 9.78
C VAL A 76 -0.69 -8.60 10.92
N TRP A 77 0.49 -8.00 10.84
CA TRP A 77 0.91 -6.91 11.71
C TRP A 77 1.26 -5.69 10.87
N MET A 78 0.90 -4.50 11.35
CA MET A 78 1.10 -3.24 10.64
C MET A 78 1.45 -2.12 11.62
N VAL A 79 2.58 -1.46 11.37
CA VAL A 79 3.09 -0.35 12.18
C VAL A 79 3.04 0.92 11.32
N PRO A 80 2.19 1.90 11.65
CA PRO A 80 2.18 3.18 10.95
C PRO A 80 3.32 4.07 11.45
N SER A 81 3.79 4.96 10.58
CA SER A 81 4.64 6.09 10.94
C SER A 81 4.31 7.30 10.08
N PHE A 82 4.67 8.49 10.55
CA PHE A 82 4.45 9.74 9.82
C PHE A 82 5.72 10.56 9.76
N ASP A 83 6.01 11.13 8.59
CA ASP A 83 6.99 12.21 8.40
C ASP A 83 6.24 13.48 7.98
N GLY A 84 5.91 14.32 8.97
CA GLY A 84 4.93 15.39 8.80
C GLY A 84 3.55 14.82 8.44
N ASP A 85 3.00 15.26 7.30
CA ASP A 85 1.71 14.75 6.77
C ASP A 85 1.89 13.54 5.85
N ARG A 86 3.12 13.05 5.64
CA ARG A 86 3.37 11.84 4.87
C ARG A 86 3.14 10.60 5.70
N PHE A 87 2.28 9.73 5.21
CA PHE A 87 2.01 8.43 5.83
C PHE A 87 2.97 7.38 5.32
N HIS A 88 3.50 6.59 6.23
CA HIS A 88 4.27 5.40 5.93
C HIS A 88 3.78 4.24 6.78
N PHE A 89 4.07 3.02 6.35
CA PHE A 89 3.89 1.86 7.21
C PHE A 89 4.83 0.74 6.82
N ILE A 90 5.14 -0.10 7.82
CA ILE A 90 5.71 -1.42 7.59
C ILE A 90 4.67 -2.46 8.00
N ALA A 91 4.61 -3.57 7.29
CA ALA A 91 3.70 -4.65 7.59
C ALA A 91 4.28 -6.00 7.20
N SER A 92 3.83 -7.04 7.89
CA SER A 92 4.20 -8.43 7.59
C SER A 92 3.05 -9.38 7.88
N SER A 93 3.15 -10.57 7.31
CA SER A 93 2.15 -11.64 7.44
C SER A 93 2.81 -13.01 7.53
N ASN A 94 2.15 -13.96 8.17
CA ASN A 94 2.55 -15.37 8.13
C ASN A 94 2.03 -16.13 6.88
N GLY A 95 1.37 -15.45 5.94
CA GLY A 95 0.93 -16.02 4.67
C GLY A 95 1.53 -15.29 3.47
N ASP A 96 2.15 -16.03 2.56
CA ASP A 96 2.91 -15.45 1.44
C ASP A 96 2.02 -14.65 0.47
N ILE A 97 0.85 -15.19 0.14
CA ILE A 97 -0.13 -14.45 -0.69
C ILE A 97 -0.59 -13.15 -0.02
N THR A 98 -0.68 -13.15 1.31
CA THR A 98 -1.07 -11.97 2.08
C THR A 98 0.07 -10.96 2.09
N LYS A 99 1.34 -11.37 2.11
CA LYS A 99 2.47 -10.45 1.90
C LYS A 99 2.40 -9.77 0.53
N GLY A 100 2.06 -10.50 -0.52
CA GLY A 100 1.79 -9.92 -1.84
C GLY A 100 0.70 -8.85 -1.82
N MET A 101 -0.41 -9.13 -1.16
CA MET A 101 -1.50 -8.16 -0.95
C MET A 101 -1.05 -6.94 -0.15
N ILE A 102 -0.21 -7.13 0.87
CA ILE A 102 0.39 -6.02 1.64
C ILE A 102 1.27 -5.17 0.72
N TYR A 103 2.03 -5.77 -0.20
CA TYR A 103 2.88 -5.02 -1.12
C TYR A 103 2.08 -4.11 -2.08
N ILE A 104 0.92 -4.57 -2.56
CA ILE A 104 0.00 -3.73 -3.34
C ILE A 104 -0.42 -2.50 -2.50
N LEU A 105 -0.80 -2.71 -1.24
CA LEU A 105 -1.16 -1.62 -0.33
C LEU A 105 0.03 -0.72 -0.03
N TYR A 106 1.23 -1.28 0.08
CA TYR A 106 2.46 -0.53 0.31
C TYR A 106 2.71 0.46 -0.84
N LEU A 107 2.62 0.00 -2.10
CA LEU A 107 2.76 0.87 -3.26
C LEU A 107 1.66 1.93 -3.35
N ALA A 108 0.42 1.57 -2.99
CA ALA A 108 -0.72 2.49 -3.07
C ALA A 108 -0.65 3.60 -2.00
N TYR A 109 -0.34 3.24 -0.75
CA TYR A 109 -0.52 4.12 0.41
C TYR A 109 0.77 4.74 0.96
N ASN A 110 1.95 4.12 0.76
CA ASN A 110 3.18 4.64 1.35
C ASN A 110 3.58 5.99 0.72
N GLU A 111 4.10 6.91 1.54
CA GLU A 111 4.36 8.33 1.29
C GLU A 111 3.15 9.16 0.82
N GLN A 112 1.91 8.67 0.95
CA GLN A 112 0.75 9.49 0.57
C GLN A 112 0.54 10.60 1.60
N ASN A 113 -0.03 11.73 1.16
CA ASN A 113 -0.49 12.71 2.14
C ASN A 113 -1.62 12.07 2.96
N ARG A 114 -1.61 12.28 4.27
CA ARG A 114 -2.65 11.82 5.19
C ARG A 114 -4.05 12.17 4.70
N ALA A 115 -4.24 13.36 4.15
CA ALA A 115 -5.53 13.83 3.65
C ALA A 115 -6.04 13.02 2.43
N ASP A 116 -5.14 12.47 1.61
CA ASP A 116 -5.48 11.79 0.36
C ASP A 116 -5.80 10.30 0.57
N ILE A 117 -5.38 9.71 1.71
CA ILE A 117 -5.50 8.27 1.98
C ILE A 117 -6.94 7.76 1.92
N ALA A 118 -7.90 8.58 2.36
CA ALA A 118 -9.31 8.20 2.35
C ALA A 118 -9.84 8.00 0.91
N ASP A 119 -9.31 8.76 -0.04
CA ASP A 119 -9.82 8.91 -1.41
C ASP A 119 -9.14 7.98 -2.42
N ILE A 120 -8.10 7.24 -2.02
CA ILE A 120 -7.42 6.27 -2.88
C ILE A 120 -8.41 5.16 -3.29
N ASN A 121 -8.64 5.04 -4.61
CA ASN A 121 -9.50 4.02 -5.21
C ASN A 121 -8.81 2.65 -5.26
N ILE A 122 -8.65 2.04 -4.09
CA ILE A 122 -8.00 0.73 -3.98
C ILE A 122 -8.81 -0.40 -4.61
N GLU A 123 -10.14 -0.26 -4.71
CA GLU A 123 -11.00 -1.23 -5.38
C GLU A 123 -10.71 -1.28 -6.88
N GLY A 124 -10.61 -0.10 -7.52
CA GLY A 124 -10.21 0.00 -8.93
C GLY A 124 -8.84 -0.60 -9.20
N ILE A 125 -7.84 -0.33 -8.34
CA ILE A 125 -6.51 -0.95 -8.46
C ILE A 125 -6.61 -2.48 -8.37
N PHE A 126 -7.39 -3.00 -7.43
CA PHE A 126 -7.55 -4.45 -7.23
C PHE A 126 -8.26 -5.12 -8.43
N ASP A 127 -9.19 -4.41 -9.06
CA ASP A 127 -9.87 -4.83 -10.30
C ASP A 127 -8.93 -4.79 -11.50
N ASP A 128 -8.14 -3.72 -11.67
CA ASP A 128 -7.21 -3.54 -12.79
C ASP A 128 -6.07 -4.58 -12.77
N LEU A 129 -5.64 -5.00 -11.58
CA LEU A 129 -4.71 -6.13 -11.40
C LEU A 129 -5.37 -7.49 -11.75
N GLY A 130 -6.67 -7.51 -12.01
CA GLY A 130 -7.43 -8.72 -12.35
C GLY A 130 -7.55 -9.73 -11.21
N LEU A 131 -7.41 -9.28 -9.96
CA LEU A 131 -7.41 -10.15 -8.78
C LEU A 131 -8.83 -10.51 -8.32
N SER A 132 -9.81 -9.63 -8.55
CA SER A 132 -11.18 -9.76 -8.05
C SER A 132 -11.90 -11.06 -8.42
N LYS A 133 -11.57 -11.66 -9.57
CA LYS A 133 -12.23 -12.87 -10.08
C LYS A 133 -11.69 -14.16 -9.48
N ASN A 134 -10.42 -14.19 -9.06
CA ASN A 134 -9.72 -15.42 -8.69
C ASN A 134 -9.27 -15.46 -7.22
N ILE A 135 -9.28 -14.30 -6.53
CA ILE A 135 -9.09 -14.25 -5.08
C ILE A 135 -10.36 -14.73 -4.37
N THR A 136 -10.20 -15.67 -3.43
CA THR A 136 -11.31 -16.19 -2.64
C THR A 136 -11.97 -15.08 -1.81
N PRO A 137 -13.29 -15.18 -1.51
CA PRO A 137 -13.97 -14.18 -0.69
C PRO A 137 -13.27 -13.90 0.64
N GLN A 138 -12.70 -14.94 1.26
CA GLN A 138 -12.02 -14.82 2.55
C GLN A 138 -10.73 -13.99 2.46
N ARG A 139 -9.94 -14.19 1.40
CA ARG A 139 -8.73 -13.41 1.13
C ARG A 139 -9.05 -11.97 0.77
N ARG A 140 -10.10 -11.76 -0.04
CA ARG A 140 -10.60 -10.42 -0.36
C ARG A 140 -11.07 -9.66 0.88
N ASN A 141 -11.78 -10.32 1.80
CA ASN A 141 -12.15 -9.71 3.08
C ASN A 141 -10.92 -9.34 3.92
N GLY A 142 -9.91 -10.20 3.95
CA GLY A 142 -8.63 -9.89 4.59
C GLY A 142 -7.92 -8.69 3.96
N PHE A 143 -7.91 -8.57 2.63
CA PHE A 143 -7.38 -7.40 1.92
C PHE A 143 -8.08 -6.11 2.37
N TYR A 144 -9.41 -6.09 2.37
CA TYR A 144 -10.16 -4.91 2.78
C TYR A 144 -10.07 -4.63 4.29
N ALA A 145 -9.86 -5.63 5.14
CA ALA A 145 -9.55 -5.39 6.56
C ALA A 145 -8.23 -4.61 6.73
N MET A 146 -7.20 -4.93 5.93
CA MET A 146 -5.95 -4.16 5.91
C MET A 146 -6.15 -2.74 5.38
N VAL A 147 -6.97 -2.56 4.33
CA VAL A 147 -7.34 -1.21 3.83
C VAL A 147 -8.00 -0.38 4.93
N GLN A 148 -8.97 -0.94 5.64
CA GLN A 148 -9.65 -0.23 6.73
C GLN A 148 -8.69 0.12 7.86
N LYS A 149 -7.74 -0.77 8.18
CA LYS A 149 -6.69 -0.49 9.18
C LYS A 149 -5.81 0.68 8.73
N ILE A 150 -5.37 0.72 7.47
CA ILE A 150 -4.59 1.84 6.92
C ILE A 150 -5.38 3.15 7.03
N LYS A 151 -6.63 3.16 6.57
CA LYS A 151 -7.49 4.35 6.66
C LYS A 151 -7.71 4.80 8.10
N SER A 152 -7.77 3.88 9.06
CA SER A 152 -7.91 4.21 10.49
C SER A 152 -6.67 4.89 11.08
N PHE A 153 -5.47 4.67 10.52
CA PHE A 153 -4.27 5.38 10.95
C PHE A 153 -4.23 6.82 10.44
N ALA A 154 -4.87 7.07 9.29
CA ALA A 154 -4.91 8.36 8.63
C ALA A 154 -6.09 9.25 9.07
N ALA A 155 -7.12 8.68 9.69
CA ALA A 155 -8.24 9.41 10.30
C ALA A 155 -7.79 10.29 11.47
#